data_AF-A0A2D4MQ45-F1
#
_entry.id   AF-A0A2D4MQ45-F1
#
_cell.length_a   1.000
_cell.length_b   1.000
_cell.length_c   1.000
_cell.angle_alpha   90.00
_cell.angle_beta   90.00
_cell.angle_gamma   90.00
#
_symmetry.space_group_name_H-M   'P 1'
#
loop_
_entity.id
_entity.type
_entity.pdbx_description
1 polymer ?
#
loop_
_entity_poly.entity_id
_entity_poly.type
_entity_poly.pdbx_seq_one_letter_code
_entity_poly.pdbx_strand_id
1 'polypeptide(L)'
;FDDCVEKVDVDSAEDIRLIEFDESQKSEHTVFIMPPEPPPDDGQERLPKYSYKTFPKLELKLFDRPQDLKLSFKRHPAKSNISNSPALMAKRTKQEIKAAHKLAKRCYANSPQWAKFLFSHCYSLWFICLPAYVRLSHPKVRALQQAYEVLIKMKKTDVEPLDEVCYRVLMLL
;
A
#
# COMPACT_ATOMS: atom_id res chain seq x y z
N PHE A 1 0.15 17.92 -19.67
CA PHE A 1 -0.36 19.11 -18.95
C PHE A 1 -0.20 19.00 -17.42
N ASP A 2 0.07 17.82 -16.85
CA ASP A 2 0.42 17.65 -15.42
C ASP A 2 1.90 17.91 -15.06
N ASP A 3 2.85 17.77 -16.00
CA ASP A 3 4.30 17.96 -15.74
C ASP A 3 4.73 19.41 -15.47
N CYS A 4 3.85 20.40 -15.69
CA CYS A 4 4.22 21.82 -15.56
C CYS A 4 4.00 22.38 -14.14
N VAL A 5 3.36 21.64 -13.24
CA VAL A 5 3.06 22.10 -11.86
C VAL A 5 4.12 21.63 -10.83
N GLU A 6 5.04 20.75 -11.23
CA GLU A 6 6.04 20.16 -10.33
C GLU A 6 7.23 21.09 -10.03
N LYS A 7 7.40 22.20 -10.75
CA LYS A 7 8.61 23.06 -10.67
C LYS A 7 8.62 24.12 -9.54
N VAL A 8 7.72 24.09 -8.57
CA VAL A 8 7.62 25.18 -7.55
C VAL A 8 7.70 24.66 -6.10
N ASP A 9 8.41 23.57 -5.84
CA ASP A 9 8.72 23.22 -4.44
C ASP A 9 10.07 22.50 -4.35
N VAL A 10 11.12 23.19 -4.81
CA VAL A 10 12.51 22.92 -4.44
C VAL A 10 12.85 23.96 -3.38
N ASP A 11 12.99 23.52 -2.12
CA ASP A 11 14.13 23.87 -1.26
C ASP A 11 13.96 23.28 0.15
N SER A 12 15.08 22.91 0.77
CA SER A 12 15.23 22.44 2.15
C SER A 12 14.79 20.99 2.45
N ALA A 13 15.65 20.04 2.10
CA ALA A 13 16.05 18.98 3.01
C ALA A 13 17.40 18.43 2.54
N GLU A 14 18.49 19.07 2.96
CA GLU A 14 19.83 18.58 2.69
C GLU A 14 19.96 17.13 3.16
N ASP A 15 20.35 16.32 2.19
CA ASP A 15 20.51 14.88 2.25
C ASP A 15 21.53 14.44 3.31
N ILE A 16 21.07 13.64 4.28
CA ILE A 16 21.94 12.66 4.92
C ILE A 16 22.05 11.47 3.94
N ARG A 17 22.81 11.66 2.86
CA ARG A 17 23.16 10.61 1.89
C ARG A 17 24.23 9.72 2.53
N LEU A 18 23.81 8.58 3.10
CA LEU A 18 24.74 7.60 3.69
C LEU A 18 25.54 6.82 2.64
N ILE A 19 25.18 6.93 1.36
CA ILE A 19 25.87 6.29 0.23
C ILE A 19 25.96 7.31 -0.89
N GLU A 20 27.18 7.64 -1.30
CA GLU A 20 27.45 8.35 -2.55
C GLU A 20 27.14 7.40 -3.70
N PHE A 21 26.16 7.77 -4.53
CA PHE A 21 25.90 7.05 -5.75
C PHE A 21 26.83 7.64 -6.82
N ASP A 22 27.82 6.87 -7.27
CA ASP A 22 28.66 7.27 -8.40
C ASP A 22 27.79 7.38 -9.67
N GLU A 23 28.04 8.41 -10.48
CA GLU A 23 27.29 8.78 -11.70
C GLU A 23 27.36 7.72 -12.82
N SER A 24 27.98 6.56 -12.55
CA SER A 24 28.05 5.36 -13.37
C SER A 24 26.68 4.84 -13.87
N GLN A 25 25.56 5.18 -13.22
CA GLN A 25 24.20 4.80 -13.64
C GLN A 25 23.72 5.42 -14.96
N LYS A 26 24.45 6.37 -15.55
CA LYS A 26 24.12 6.92 -16.87
C LYS A 26 24.70 6.11 -18.03
N SER A 27 25.48 5.07 -17.74
CA SER A 27 26.07 4.18 -18.75
C SER A 27 25.18 2.96 -18.95
N GLU A 28 24.76 2.68 -20.18
CA GLU A 28 24.05 1.44 -20.59
C GLU A 28 24.95 0.18 -20.53
N HIS A 29 26.02 0.20 -19.73
CA HIS A 29 26.96 -0.91 -19.62
C HIS A 29 26.46 -1.91 -18.59
N THR A 30 26.04 -3.09 -19.05
CA THR A 30 25.67 -4.19 -18.16
C THR A 30 26.93 -4.75 -17.52
N VAL A 31 27.06 -4.61 -16.19
CA VAL A 31 28.13 -5.26 -15.43
C VAL A 31 27.68 -6.68 -15.09
N PHE A 32 28.34 -7.68 -15.69
CA PHE A 32 28.15 -9.08 -15.30
C PHE A 32 28.85 -9.34 -13.98
N ILE A 33 28.06 -9.57 -12.92
CA ILE A 33 28.57 -10.08 -11.65
C ILE A 33 28.69 -11.59 -11.79
N MET A 34 29.91 -12.10 -11.78
CA MET A 34 30.16 -13.53 -11.86
C MET A 34 29.72 -14.19 -10.53
N PRO A 35 29.10 -15.38 -10.57
CA PRO A 35 28.86 -16.15 -9.36
C PRO A 35 30.20 -16.35 -8.62
N PRO A 36 30.19 -16.35 -7.27
CA PRO A 36 31.39 -16.69 -6.52
C PRO A 36 31.91 -18.05 -6.98
N GLU A 37 33.23 -18.16 -7.15
CA GLU A 37 33.85 -19.41 -7.55
C GLU A 37 33.47 -20.53 -6.58
N PRO A 38 33.19 -21.75 -7.09
CA PRO A 38 32.98 -22.88 -6.22
C PRO A 38 34.25 -23.09 -5.37
N PRO A 39 34.08 -23.46 -4.08
CA PRO A 39 35.24 -23.77 -3.25
C PRO A 39 36.08 -24.88 -3.91
N PRO A 40 37.41 -24.84 -3.76
CA PRO A 40 38.30 -25.85 -4.34
C PRO A 40 37.88 -27.25 -3.87
N ASP A 41 37.89 -28.21 -4.79
CA ASP A 41 37.68 -29.63 -4.49
C ASP A 41 38.93 -30.20 -3.83
N ASP A 42 39.26 -29.71 -2.64
CA ASP A 42 40.29 -30.27 -1.76
C ASP A 42 39.75 -31.55 -1.11
N GLY A 43 39.21 -32.48 -1.90
CA GLY A 43 39.02 -33.91 -1.58
C GLY A 43 38.37 -34.32 -0.24
N GLN A 44 37.88 -33.40 0.58
CA GLN A 44 37.61 -33.68 1.99
C GLN A 44 36.55 -32.82 2.67
N GLU A 45 35.91 -31.87 1.99
CA GLU A 45 34.72 -31.20 2.53
C GLU A 45 33.47 -31.58 1.74
N ARG A 46 32.86 -32.70 2.13
CA ARG A 46 31.45 -32.96 1.81
C ARG A 46 30.65 -31.73 2.23
N LEU A 47 30.04 -31.03 1.28
CA LEU A 47 29.09 -29.94 1.54
C LEU A 47 28.25 -30.28 2.78
N PRO A 48 28.22 -29.43 3.82
CA PRO A 48 27.52 -29.77 5.06
C PRO A 48 26.07 -30.11 4.73
N LYS A 49 25.68 -31.37 4.94
CA LYS A 49 24.31 -31.79 4.71
C LYS A 49 23.46 -31.27 5.86
N TYR A 50 22.90 -30.09 5.69
CA TYR A 50 21.97 -29.50 6.66
C TYR A 50 20.66 -30.31 6.64
N SER A 51 20.43 -31.10 7.68
CA SER A 51 19.14 -31.77 7.89
C SER A 51 18.67 -31.51 9.31
N TYR A 52 17.42 -31.07 9.46
CA TYR A 52 16.79 -30.90 10.76
C TYR A 52 15.91 -32.12 11.03
N LYS A 53 16.13 -32.79 12.18
CA LYS A 53 15.23 -33.87 12.63
C LYS A 53 13.91 -33.32 13.18
N THR A 54 13.95 -32.09 13.71
CA THR A 54 12.83 -31.36 14.28
C THR A 54 13.07 -29.87 14.06
N PHE A 55 12.01 -29.07 13.99
CA PHE A 55 12.15 -27.62 13.89
C PHE A 55 12.82 -27.09 15.17
N PRO A 56 14.00 -26.45 15.08
CA PRO A 56 14.69 -25.94 16.26
C PRO A 56 13.88 -24.81 16.91
N LYS A 57 14.02 -24.67 18.23
CA LYS A 57 13.41 -23.54 18.94
C LYS A 57 14.13 -22.25 18.54
N LEU A 58 13.37 -21.21 18.26
CA LEU A 58 13.88 -19.92 17.81
C LEU A 58 14.79 -19.29 18.89
N GLU A 59 16.07 -19.11 18.59
CA GLU A 59 17.01 -18.43 19.48
C GLU A 59 17.04 -16.92 19.19
N LEU A 60 16.33 -16.14 20.00
CA LEU A 60 16.22 -14.68 19.83
C LEU A 60 17.57 -13.94 19.83
N LYS A 61 18.61 -14.53 20.42
CA LYS A 61 19.99 -14.00 20.44
C LYS A 61 20.71 -14.05 19.07
N LEU A 62 20.22 -14.86 18.13
CA LEU A 62 20.76 -14.95 16.76
C LEU A 62 20.12 -13.91 15.82
N PHE A 63 19.07 -13.21 16.29
CA PHE A 63 18.47 -12.13 15.53
C PHE A 63 19.30 -10.89 15.75
N ASP A 64 19.58 -10.18 14.65
CA ASP A 64 20.03 -8.81 14.75
C ASP A 64 18.99 -8.03 15.57
N ARG A 65 19.47 -7.38 16.64
CA ARG A 65 18.61 -6.55 17.48
C ARG A 65 17.96 -5.53 16.55
N PRO A 66 16.61 -5.46 16.44
CA PRO A 66 16.01 -4.43 15.63
C PRO A 66 16.49 -3.09 16.20
N GLN A 67 17.33 -2.37 15.45
CA GLN A 67 17.55 -0.96 15.73
C GLN A 67 16.15 -0.38 15.78
N ASP A 68 15.80 0.25 16.91
CA ASP A 68 14.45 0.69 17.26
C ASP A 68 13.67 1.00 16.00
N LEU A 69 12.54 0.31 15.82
CA LEU A 69 11.64 0.50 14.70
C LEU A 69 11.11 1.94 14.80
N LYS A 70 11.93 2.91 14.36
CA LYS A 70 11.49 4.25 14.05
C LYS A 70 10.52 4.02 12.92
N LEU A 71 9.23 4.03 13.26
CA LEU A 71 8.12 4.08 12.32
C LEU A 71 8.24 5.39 11.54
N SER A 72 9.25 5.44 10.68
CA SER A 72 9.46 6.45 9.68
C SER A 72 8.43 6.15 8.60
N PHE A 73 7.27 6.79 8.72
CA PHE A 73 6.28 6.93 7.64
C PHE A 73 6.83 7.78 6.47
N LYS A 74 8.13 7.75 6.21
CA LYS A 74 8.71 8.35 5.00
C LYS A 74 8.36 7.42 3.85
N ARG A 75 7.30 7.80 3.14
CA ARG A 75 6.94 7.26 1.82
C ARG A 75 8.15 7.44 0.91
N HIS A 76 8.94 6.38 0.75
CA HIS A 76 9.79 6.28 -0.42
C HIS A 76 8.87 6.30 -1.65
N PRO A 77 9.08 7.19 -2.64
CA PRO A 77 8.48 6.98 -3.94
C PRO A 77 9.12 5.71 -4.48
N ALA A 78 8.37 4.60 -4.49
CA ALA A 78 8.77 3.43 -5.24
C ALA A 78 8.80 3.83 -6.72
N LYS A 79 9.96 4.25 -7.19
CA LYS A 79 10.30 4.20 -8.62
C LYS A 79 10.46 2.74 -8.98
N SER A 80 9.36 2.07 -9.27
CA SER A 80 9.36 0.83 -10.03
C SER A 80 8.00 0.65 -10.69
N ASN A 81 8.05 0.30 -11.96
CA ASN A 81 6.91 0.04 -12.84
C ASN A 81 6.08 -1.15 -12.36
N ILE A 82 5.30 -0.97 -11.29
CA ILE A 82 4.30 -1.93 -10.82
C ILE A 82 2.95 -1.43 -11.35
N SER A 83 2.70 -1.56 -12.66
CA SER A 83 1.56 -0.89 -13.29
C SER A 83 0.20 -1.46 -12.87
N ASN A 84 0.09 -2.75 -12.52
CA ASN A 84 -1.22 -3.44 -12.55
C ASN A 84 -1.58 -4.25 -11.29
N SER A 85 -1.01 -3.97 -10.12
CA SER A 85 -1.39 -4.71 -8.91
C SER A 85 -2.78 -4.27 -8.41
N PRO A 86 -3.73 -5.20 -8.16
CA PRO A 86 -5.02 -4.90 -7.55
C PRO A 86 -4.90 -4.15 -6.21
N ALA A 87 -3.79 -4.35 -5.49
CA ALA A 87 -3.50 -3.65 -4.25
C ALA A 87 -3.27 -2.13 -4.44
N LEU A 88 -2.85 -1.69 -5.63
CA LEU A 88 -2.66 -0.26 -5.94
C LEU A 88 -3.99 0.45 -6.17
N MET A 89 -5.04 -0.25 -6.58
CA MET A 89 -6.37 0.35 -6.75
C MET A 89 -7.04 0.69 -5.42
N ALA A 90 -6.68 -0.02 -4.35
CA ALA A 90 -7.07 0.35 -2.98
C ALA A 90 -6.20 1.49 -2.40
N LYS A 91 -5.08 1.84 -3.06
CA LYS A 91 -4.18 2.91 -2.61
C LYS A 91 -4.71 4.26 -3.05
N ARG A 92 -4.86 5.17 -2.08
CA ARG A 92 -5.16 6.58 -2.37
C ARG A 92 -3.97 7.29 -2.97
N THR A 93 -4.20 8.03 -4.06
CA THR A 93 -3.23 8.93 -4.66
C THR A 93 -3.04 10.18 -3.79
N LYS A 94 -1.93 10.90 -3.99
CA LYS A 94 -1.68 12.17 -3.28
C LYS A 94 -2.79 13.20 -3.58
N GLN A 95 -3.31 13.20 -4.80
CA GLN A 95 -4.40 14.08 -5.22
C GLN A 95 -5.72 13.71 -4.53
N GLU A 96 -6.07 12.42 -4.46
CA GLU A 96 -7.28 11.95 -3.76
C GLU A 96 -7.24 12.31 -2.27
N ILE A 97 -6.09 12.13 -1.62
CA ILE A 97 -5.93 12.51 -0.21
C ILE A 97 -6.13 14.02 -0.03
N LYS A 98 -5.52 14.85 -0.89
CA LYS A 98 -5.66 16.31 -0.84
C LYS A 98 -7.10 16.75 -1.11
N ALA A 99 -7.77 16.16 -2.10
CA ALA A 99 -9.15 16.48 -2.45
C ALA A 99 -10.12 16.12 -1.32
N ALA A 100 -10.01 14.91 -0.76
CA ALA A 100 -10.82 14.47 0.38
C ALA A 100 -10.62 15.39 1.59
N HIS A 101 -9.38 15.78 1.89
CA HIS A 101 -9.09 16.69 3.00
C HIS A 101 -9.67 18.09 2.76
N LYS A 102 -9.58 18.62 1.54
CA LYS A 102 -10.17 19.91 1.16
C LYS A 102 -11.69 19.89 1.30
N LEU A 103 -12.34 18.82 0.85
CA LEU A 103 -13.78 18.63 0.98
C LEU A 103 -14.21 18.53 2.44
N ALA A 104 -13.51 17.72 3.25
CA ALA A 104 -13.75 17.60 4.68
C ALA A 104 -13.69 18.95 5.41
N LYS A 105 -12.66 19.77 5.12
CA LYS A 105 -12.55 21.13 5.69
C LYS A 105 -13.73 22.04 5.33
N ARG A 106 -14.24 21.93 4.10
CA ARG A 106 -15.42 22.70 3.67
C ARG A 106 -16.68 22.26 4.40
N CYS A 107 -16.92 20.95 4.49
CA CYS A 107 -18.08 20.39 5.16
C CYS A 107 -18.05 20.63 6.67
N TYR A 108 -16.86 20.64 7.29
CA TYR A 108 -16.69 20.87 8.74
C TYR A 108 -17.30 22.20 9.22
N ALA A 109 -17.28 23.23 8.39
CA ALA A 109 -17.88 24.54 8.71
C ALA A 109 -19.42 24.49 8.83
N ASN A 110 -20.07 23.42 8.38
CA ASN A 110 -21.52 23.27 8.36
C ASN A 110 -21.93 21.91 8.96
N SER A 111 -22.51 21.92 10.16
CA SER A 111 -22.84 20.71 10.93
C SER A 111 -23.62 19.62 10.14
N PRO A 112 -24.75 19.93 9.46
CA PRO A 112 -25.45 18.90 8.67
C PRO A 112 -24.66 18.39 7.46
N GLN A 113 -23.86 19.24 6.80
CA GLN A 113 -22.99 18.77 5.71
C GLN A 113 -21.86 17.89 6.22
N TRP A 114 -21.28 18.21 7.38
CA TRP A 114 -20.29 17.36 8.03
C TRP A 114 -20.85 15.98 8.37
N ALA A 115 -22.08 15.93 8.90
CA ALA A 115 -22.75 14.66 9.17
C ALA A 115 -22.96 13.84 7.88
N LYS A 116 -23.48 14.46 6.81
CA LYS A 116 -23.65 13.78 5.51
C LYS A 116 -22.32 13.27 4.95
N PHE A 117 -21.25 14.07 5.04
CA PHE A 117 -19.91 13.70 4.59
C PHE A 117 -19.37 12.47 5.36
N LEU A 118 -19.53 12.44 6.69
CA LEU A 118 -19.14 11.30 7.50
C LEU A 118 -19.95 10.04 7.14
N PHE A 119 -21.27 10.15 6.98
CA PHE A 119 -22.11 9.02 6.56
C PHE A 119 -21.69 8.45 5.21
N SER A 120 -21.42 9.30 4.21
CA SER A 120 -20.92 8.86 2.89
C SER A 120 -19.61 8.06 3.03
N HIS A 121 -18.69 8.50 3.91
CA HIS A 121 -17.44 7.78 4.15
C HIS A 121 -17.65 6.44 4.88
N CYS A 122 -18.60 6.36 5.81
CA CYS A 122 -18.99 5.10 6.45
C CYS A 122 -19.55 4.10 5.43
N TYR A 123 -20.40 4.53 4.50
CA TYR A 123 -20.89 3.67 3.42
C TYR A 123 -19.75 3.21 2.50
N SER A 124 -18.86 4.12 2.13
CA SER A 124 -17.67 3.80 1.33
C SER A 124 -16.83 2.71 1.99
N LEU A 125 -16.57 2.81 3.30
CA LEU A 125 -15.82 1.79 4.02
C LEU A 125 -16.57 0.45 4.08
N TRP A 126 -17.88 0.48 4.30
CA TRP A 126 -18.71 -0.72 4.31
C TRP A 126 -18.62 -1.48 2.97
N PHE A 127 -18.71 -0.76 1.85
CA PHE A 127 -18.60 -1.35 0.50
C PHE A 127 -17.18 -1.78 0.14
N ILE A 128 -16.13 -1.10 0.62
CA ILE A 128 -14.73 -1.56 0.48
C ILE A 128 -14.55 -2.92 1.17
N CYS A 129 -15.22 -3.16 2.29
CA CYS A 129 -15.17 -4.44 3.01
C CYS A 129 -16.11 -5.52 2.45
N LEU A 130 -17.10 -5.13 1.62
CA LEU A 130 -18.09 -6.05 1.07
C LEU A 130 -17.50 -7.28 0.35
N PRO A 131 -16.45 -7.18 -0.48
CA PRO A 131 -15.84 -8.35 -1.11
C PRO A 131 -15.38 -9.41 -0.13
N ALA A 132 -14.71 -8.98 0.94
CA ALA A 132 -14.25 -9.89 1.98
C ALA A 132 -15.44 -10.48 2.73
N TYR A 133 -16.45 -9.67 3.03
CA TYR A 133 -17.65 -10.10 3.71
C TYR A 133 -18.43 -11.16 2.91
N VAL A 134 -18.62 -10.97 1.61
CA VAL A 134 -19.31 -11.93 0.72
C VAL A 134 -18.55 -13.24 0.62
N ARG A 135 -17.21 -13.20 0.56
CA ARG A 135 -16.38 -14.43 0.53
C ARG A 135 -16.50 -15.26 1.80
N LEU A 136 -16.67 -14.61 2.95
CA LEU A 136 -16.77 -15.27 4.26
C LEU A 136 -18.22 -15.66 4.64
N SER A 137 -19.21 -15.14 3.92
CA SER A 137 -20.63 -15.32 4.25
C SER A 137 -21.24 -16.57 3.62
N HIS A 138 -21.96 -17.34 4.44
CA HIS A 138 -22.81 -18.44 3.99
C HIS A 138 -24.22 -18.27 4.60
N PRO A 139 -25.29 -18.13 3.78
CA PRO A 139 -25.34 -18.09 2.31
C PRO A 139 -24.98 -16.72 1.71
N LYS A 140 -24.35 -16.72 0.51
CA LYS A 140 -23.93 -15.51 -0.23
C LYS A 140 -25.10 -14.55 -0.52
N VAL A 141 -26.28 -15.09 -0.80
CA VAL A 141 -27.51 -14.32 -1.10
C VAL A 141 -27.85 -13.37 0.04
N ARG A 142 -27.64 -13.77 1.30
CA ARG A 142 -27.93 -12.91 2.46
C ARG A 142 -26.99 -11.70 2.51
N ALA A 143 -25.71 -11.89 2.21
CA ALA A 143 -24.73 -10.81 2.16
C ALA A 143 -25.04 -9.80 1.05
N LEU A 144 -25.46 -10.29 -0.13
CA LEU A 144 -25.88 -9.44 -1.24
C LEU A 144 -27.18 -8.69 -0.92
N GLN A 145 -28.16 -9.34 -0.28
CA GLN A 145 -29.38 -8.68 0.17
C GLN A 145 -29.06 -7.54 1.15
N GLN A 146 -28.15 -7.75 2.10
CA GLN A 146 -27.71 -6.70 3.00
C GLN A 146 -27.04 -5.53 2.27
N ALA A 147 -26.22 -5.82 1.25
CA ALA A 147 -25.64 -4.76 0.41
C ALA A 147 -26.71 -3.93 -0.30
N TYR A 148 -27.74 -4.59 -0.82
CA TYR A 148 -28.87 -3.92 -1.45
C TYR A 148 -29.66 -3.04 -0.47
N GLU A 149 -29.95 -3.54 0.74
CA GLU A 149 -30.60 -2.74 1.79
C GLU A 149 -29.76 -1.51 2.19
N VAL A 150 -28.44 -1.66 2.25
CA VAL A 150 -27.51 -0.55 2.51
C VAL A 150 -27.56 0.48 1.38
N LEU A 151 -27.59 0.05 0.11
CA LEU A 151 -27.76 0.96 -1.04
C LEU A 151 -29.09 1.72 -0.99
N ILE A 152 -30.19 1.05 -0.64
CA ILE A 152 -31.49 1.72 -0.46
C ILE A 152 -31.40 2.78 0.64
N LYS A 153 -30.81 2.44 1.79
CA LYS A 153 -30.63 3.38 2.90
C LYS A 153 -29.79 4.58 2.49
N MET A 154 -28.68 4.35 1.78
CA MET A 154 -27.82 5.40 1.25
C MET A 154 -28.59 6.35 0.30
N LYS A 155 -29.42 5.80 -0.59
CA LYS A 155 -30.27 6.61 -1.47
C LYS A 155 -31.29 7.44 -0.70
N LYS A 156 -31.89 6.86 0.36
CA LYS A 156 -32.88 7.56 1.21
C LYS A 156 -32.25 8.67 2.05
N THR A 157 -31.00 8.52 2.48
CA THR A 157 -30.31 9.51 3.31
C THR A 157 -29.70 10.65 2.51
N ASP A 158 -29.77 10.61 1.16
CA ASP A 158 -29.30 11.68 0.27
C ASP A 158 -27.86 12.12 0.63
N VAL A 159 -27.00 11.11 0.79
CA VAL A 159 -25.58 11.30 1.04
C VAL A 159 -24.80 11.34 -0.27
N GLU A 160 -23.66 12.02 -0.24
CA GLU A 160 -22.76 12.12 -1.39
C GLU A 160 -22.33 10.74 -1.92
N PRO A 161 -22.02 10.63 -3.24
CA PRO A 161 -21.54 9.41 -3.87
C PRO A 161 -20.36 8.76 -3.15
N LEU A 162 -20.13 7.48 -3.40
CA LEU A 162 -19.02 6.74 -2.77
C LEU A 162 -17.67 7.34 -3.17
N ASP A 163 -16.66 7.15 -2.31
CA ASP A 163 -15.28 7.56 -2.61
C ASP A 163 -14.76 6.83 -3.86
N GLU A 164 -13.92 7.49 -4.66
CA GLU A 164 -13.30 6.91 -5.88
C GLU A 164 -12.60 5.57 -5.61
N VAL A 165 -11.97 5.43 -4.43
CA VAL A 165 -11.36 4.16 -4.00
C VAL A 165 -12.41 3.07 -3.85
N CYS A 166 -13.57 3.40 -3.28
CA CYS A 166 -14.65 2.45 -3.09
C CYS A 166 -15.20 1.97 -4.43
N TYR A 167 -15.39 2.87 -5.40
CA TYR A 167 -15.78 2.48 -6.75
C TYR A 167 -14.74 1.56 -7.40
N ARG A 168 -13.45 1.88 -7.29
CA ARG A 168 -12.37 1.01 -7.81
C ARG A 168 -12.39 -0.38 -7.17
N VAL A 169 -12.61 -0.48 -5.86
CA VAL A 169 -12.70 -1.77 -5.15
C VAL A 169 -13.95 -2.56 -5.57
N LEU A 170 -15.09 -1.90 -5.73
CA LEU A 170 -16.34 -2.55 -6.16
C LEU A 170 -16.29 -3.01 -7.62
N MET A 171 -15.63 -2.27 -8.50
CA MET A 171 -15.48 -2.66 -9.92
C MET A 171 -14.51 -3.84 -10.11
N LEU A 172 -13.74 -4.21 -9.07
CA LEU A 172 -12.87 -5.39 -9.06
C LEU A 172 -13.55 -6.66 -8.54
N LEU A 173 -14.80 -6.57 -8.08
CA LEU A 173 -15.64 -7.72 -7.74
C LEU A 173 -16.13 -8.44 -8.99
#